data_AF-A0A348TP09-F1
#
_entry.id   AF-A0A348TP09-F1
#
_cell.length_a   1.000
_cell.length_b   1.000
_cell.length_c   1.000
_cell.angle_alpha   90.00
_cell.angle_beta   90.00
_cell.angle_gamma   90.00
#
_symmetry.space_group_name_H-M   'P 1'
#
loop_
_entity.id
_entity.type
_entity.pdbx_description
1 polymer ?
#
loop_
_entity_poly.entity_id
_entity_poly.type
_entity_poly.pdbx_seq_one_letter_code
_entity_poly.pdbx_strand_id
1 'polypeptide(L)'
;MYETALPSQKCILVSVLGKGVSSHEAMEHLQELAFLAETNGLETIKTFTQRLEHPENRTFIGKGKVEEIRIFLEQTPVDFAIFDDQLSPSQVRNLEKELGCAIMDRSSLILEIFLKRAKTAQAKTQVELARYQYMLPRLTRMWSHLERQRGGGATRSGSGESQLESDKRDIRNQIDILKEKLKKITLQNETQRKHRDGIARISLVGYTNVGKSTLMNLLAKADIFAENKLFATVDSTVRKVHMDGVNFLLADTVGFIRKLPHQLVECFKSTLEEVREADVLLHVIDISHPTFEDQMEVVNKTLTEIGASGKPTILVFNKIDSLIEEL
;
A
#
# COMPACT_ATOMS: atom_id res chain seq x y z
N MET A 1 -5.67 26.11 22.88
CA MET A 1 -5.70 24.67 23.21
C MET A 1 -4.61 24.03 22.39
N TYR A 2 -3.55 23.53 23.03
CA TYR A 2 -2.52 22.78 22.30
C TYR A 2 -3.12 21.44 21.93
N GLU A 3 -3.32 21.24 20.64
CA GLU A 3 -3.70 19.96 20.04
C GLU A 3 -2.51 19.03 20.25
N THR A 4 -2.52 18.25 21.33
CA THR A 4 -1.49 17.23 21.57
C THR A 4 -1.58 16.24 20.44
N ALA A 5 -0.60 16.29 19.53
CA ALA A 5 -0.38 15.26 18.52
C ALA A 5 -0.44 13.90 19.22
N LEU A 6 -1.27 12.99 18.71
CA LEU A 6 -1.31 11.60 19.16
C LEU A 6 0.14 11.07 19.14
N PRO A 7 0.61 10.40 20.21
CA PRO A 7 1.98 9.91 20.26
C PRO A 7 2.21 8.99 19.05
N SER A 8 3.26 9.27 18.27
CA SER A 8 3.63 8.41 17.14
C SER A 8 3.96 7.03 17.67
N GLN A 9 3.32 6.01 17.09
CA GLN A 9 3.57 4.62 17.47
C GLN A 9 4.96 4.22 16.99
N LYS A 10 5.70 3.51 17.81
CA LYS A 10 7.09 3.16 17.54
C LYS A 10 7.15 1.83 16.81
N CYS A 11 8.07 1.72 15.86
CA CYS A 11 8.29 0.48 15.14
C CYS A 11 9.78 0.18 14.90
N ILE A 12 10.06 -1.09 14.67
CA ILE A 12 11.32 -1.54 14.09
C ILE A 12 11.08 -2.06 12.68
N LEU A 13 12.07 -1.93 11.81
CA LEU A 13 12.05 -2.49 10.47
C LEU A 13 12.94 -3.73 10.42
N VAL A 14 12.48 -4.77 9.73
CA VAL A 14 13.21 -6.03 9.56
C VAL A 14 13.23 -6.40 8.08
N SER A 15 14.42 -6.63 7.54
CA SER A 15 14.59 -7.06 6.14
C SER A 15 15.56 -8.23 6.02
N VAL A 16 15.21 -9.18 5.15
CA VAL A 16 16.06 -10.30 4.78
C VAL A 16 16.61 -10.03 3.38
N LEU A 17 17.93 -9.99 3.28
CA LEU A 17 18.64 -9.75 2.02
C LEU A 17 19.00 -11.10 1.40
N GLY A 18 18.32 -11.42 0.28
CA GLY A 18 18.57 -12.63 -0.51
C GLY A 18 19.89 -12.59 -1.28
N LYS A 19 20.24 -13.71 -1.93
CA LYS A 19 21.39 -13.78 -2.85
C LYS A 19 21.19 -12.81 -4.03
N GLY A 20 22.19 -11.98 -4.30
CA GLY A 20 22.23 -11.10 -5.48
C GLY A 20 21.74 -9.66 -5.24
N VAL A 21 21.12 -9.37 -4.09
CA VAL A 21 20.70 -8.00 -3.74
C VAL A 21 21.92 -7.16 -3.43
N SER A 22 22.11 -6.07 -4.17
CA SER A 22 23.23 -5.16 -3.93
C SER A 22 23.03 -4.40 -2.61
N SER A 23 24.12 -3.92 -2.00
CA SER A 23 24.02 -3.09 -0.78
C SER A 23 23.21 -1.80 -1.02
N HIS A 24 23.23 -1.28 -2.25
CA HIS A 24 22.49 -0.09 -2.64
C HIS A 24 20.99 -0.38 -2.71
N GLU A 25 20.60 -1.41 -3.46
CA GLU A 25 19.21 -1.86 -3.59
C GLU A 25 18.59 -2.21 -2.22
N ALA A 26 19.35 -2.88 -1.35
CA ALA A 26 18.94 -3.15 0.03
C ALA A 26 18.63 -1.88 0.84
N MET A 27 19.44 -0.84 0.67
CA MET A 27 19.26 0.43 1.35
C MET A 27 18.01 1.15 0.86
N GLU A 28 17.81 1.24 -0.45
CA GLU A 28 16.61 1.86 -1.03
C GLU A 28 15.33 1.14 -0.61
N HIS A 29 15.37 -0.19 -0.60
CA HIS A 29 14.26 -1.00 -0.15
C HIS A 29 13.85 -0.68 1.30
N LEU A 30 14.84 -0.49 2.18
CA LEU A 30 14.62 -0.12 3.57
C LEU A 30 14.17 1.32 3.74
N GLN A 31 14.72 2.25 2.96
CA GLN A 31 14.29 3.65 2.95
C GLN A 31 12.83 3.76 2.53
N GLU A 32 12.42 3.02 1.49
CA GLU A 32 11.04 2.99 1.05
C GLU A 32 10.11 2.36 2.12
N LEU A 33 10.56 1.29 2.80
CA LEU A 33 9.79 0.71 3.90
C LEU A 33 9.65 1.68 5.08
N ALA A 34 10.71 2.41 5.41
CA ALA A 34 10.67 3.46 6.42
C ALA A 34 9.69 4.58 6.02
N PHE A 35 9.68 4.97 4.75
CA PHE A 35 8.77 5.99 4.25
C PHE A 35 7.31 5.52 4.22
N LEU A 36 7.06 4.22 4.00
CA LEU A 36 5.74 3.61 4.21
C LEU A 36 5.31 3.69 5.68
N ALA A 37 6.22 3.35 6.61
CA ALA A 37 5.95 3.41 8.04
C ALA A 37 5.62 4.85 8.48
N GLU A 38 6.43 5.82 8.06
CA GLU A 38 6.20 7.25 8.31
C GLU A 38 4.87 7.73 7.72
N THR A 39 4.55 7.32 6.48
CA THR A 39 3.26 7.63 5.85
C THR A 39 2.07 7.10 6.66
N ASN A 40 2.26 6.00 7.39
CA ASN A 40 1.26 5.44 8.30
C ASN A 40 1.28 6.09 9.71
N GLY A 41 2.16 7.05 9.97
CA GLY A 41 2.34 7.72 11.26
C GLY A 41 3.15 6.93 12.28
N LEU A 42 3.96 5.97 11.82
CA LEU A 42 4.85 5.16 12.64
C LEU A 42 6.26 5.76 12.64
N GLU A 43 6.88 5.84 13.83
CA GLU A 43 8.26 6.26 14.00
C GLU A 43 9.18 5.04 13.93
N THR A 44 10.11 5.03 12.97
CA THR A 44 11.11 3.96 12.86
C THR A 44 12.25 4.20 13.84
N ILE A 45 12.36 3.34 14.86
CA ILE A 45 13.39 3.45 15.90
C ILE A 45 14.70 2.77 15.47
N LYS A 46 14.59 1.61 14.80
CA LYS A 46 15.74 0.83 14.39
C LYS A 46 15.42 -0.07 13.21
N THR A 47 16.42 -0.30 12.37
CA THR A 47 16.36 -1.23 11.25
C THR A 47 17.30 -2.41 11.49
N PHE A 48 16.78 -3.61 11.30
CA PHE A 48 17.50 -4.86 11.38
C PHE A 48 17.57 -5.51 10.01
N THR A 49 18.77 -5.90 9.61
CA THR A 49 18.99 -6.63 8.37
C THR A 49 19.65 -7.98 8.65
N GLN A 50 19.32 -8.96 7.83
CA GLN A 50 20.00 -10.26 7.85
C GLN A 50 20.20 -10.76 6.42
N ARG A 51 21.43 -11.13 6.09
CA ARG A 51 21.71 -11.86 4.84
C ARG A 51 21.38 -13.33 5.04
N LEU A 52 20.49 -13.86 4.21
CA LEU A 52 20.13 -15.28 4.18
C LEU A 52 19.95 -15.70 2.72
N GLU A 53 20.36 -16.92 2.38
CA GLU A 53 20.09 -17.45 1.03
C GLU A 53 18.60 -17.62 0.80
N HIS A 54 17.90 -18.14 1.81
CA HIS A 54 16.45 -18.26 1.85
C HIS A 54 15.94 -17.88 3.24
N PRO A 55 14.77 -17.22 3.34
CA PRO A 55 14.16 -16.92 4.63
C PRO A 55 13.92 -18.19 5.47
N GLU A 56 14.02 -18.07 6.79
CA GLU A 56 13.75 -19.20 7.68
C GLU A 56 12.25 -19.53 7.69
N ASN A 57 11.88 -20.79 7.48
CA ASN A 57 10.47 -21.21 7.39
C ASN A 57 9.67 -20.88 8.66
N ARG A 58 10.31 -20.90 9.83
CA ARG A 58 9.64 -20.72 11.13
C ARG A 58 9.40 -19.25 11.47
N THR A 59 10.40 -18.40 11.30
CA THR A 59 10.45 -17.02 11.82
C THR A 59 10.83 -16.00 10.76
N PHE A 60 11.02 -16.40 9.50
CA PHE A 60 11.52 -15.59 8.38
C PHE A 60 12.99 -15.16 8.53
N ILE A 61 13.39 -14.76 9.74
CA ILE A 61 14.77 -14.47 10.15
C ILE A 61 15.35 -15.60 10.99
N GLY A 62 16.68 -15.65 11.02
CA GLY A 62 17.46 -16.63 11.78
C GLY A 62 17.28 -16.49 13.30
N LYS A 63 17.33 -17.61 14.04
CA LYS A 63 17.25 -17.62 15.52
C LYS A 63 18.13 -16.57 16.22
N GLY A 64 19.37 -16.39 15.78
CA GLY A 64 20.28 -15.38 16.37
C GLY A 64 19.78 -13.95 16.18
N LYS A 65 19.15 -13.65 15.04
CA LYS A 65 18.54 -12.35 14.77
C LYS A 65 17.26 -12.14 15.56
N VAL A 66 16.46 -13.20 15.77
CA VAL A 66 15.30 -13.14 16.66
C VAL A 66 15.73 -12.78 18.09
N GLU A 67 16.80 -13.41 18.59
CA GLU A 67 17.34 -13.12 19.92
C GLU A 67 17.81 -11.67 20.04
N GLU A 68 18.57 -11.21 19.05
CA GLU A 68 19.05 -9.82 18.98
C GLU A 68 17.89 -8.81 19.02
N ILE A 69 16.84 -9.07 18.25
CA ILE A 69 15.64 -8.21 18.24
C ILE A 69 14.93 -8.28 19.59
N ARG A 70 14.78 -9.46 20.19
CA ARG A 70 14.13 -9.61 21.50
C ARG A 70 14.86 -8.81 22.57
N ILE A 71 16.18 -8.92 22.66
CA ILE A 71 17.00 -8.16 23.62
C ILE A 71 16.82 -6.66 23.42
N PHE A 72 16.74 -6.21 22.16
CA PHE A 72 16.48 -4.80 21.86
C PHE A 72 15.09 -4.36 22.33
N LEU A 73 14.07 -5.18 22.12
CA LEU A 73 12.68 -4.90 22.51
C LEU A 73 12.48 -4.86 24.03
N GLU A 74 13.28 -5.61 24.79
CA GLU A 74 13.29 -5.54 26.27
C GLU A 74 13.77 -4.18 26.79
N GLN A 75 14.70 -3.55 26.07
CA GLN A 75 15.25 -2.24 26.44
C GLN A 75 14.43 -1.08 25.86
N THR A 76 13.92 -1.27 24.63
CA THR A 76 13.19 -0.25 23.87
C THR A 76 11.89 -0.86 23.37
N PRO A 77 10.80 -0.78 24.15
CA PRO A 77 9.51 -1.33 23.72
C PRO A 77 9.00 -0.56 22.50
N VAL A 78 8.51 -1.30 21.52
CA VAL A 78 7.88 -0.77 20.30
C VAL A 78 6.52 -1.43 20.11
N ASP A 79 5.64 -0.75 19.39
CA ASP A 79 4.30 -1.24 19.10
C ASP A 79 4.31 -2.31 18.00
N PHE A 80 5.16 -2.11 16.98
CA PHE A 80 5.20 -2.95 15.78
C PHE A 80 6.62 -3.37 15.37
N ALA A 81 6.76 -4.63 14.95
CA ALA A 81 7.89 -5.05 14.11
C ALA A 81 7.40 -5.22 12.66
N ILE A 82 7.93 -4.40 11.75
CA ILE A 82 7.54 -4.34 10.34
C ILE A 82 8.54 -5.10 9.48
N PHE A 83 8.07 -6.10 8.73
CA PHE A 83 8.88 -6.89 7.82
C PHE A 83 8.71 -6.40 6.37
N ASP A 84 9.81 -6.25 5.61
CA ASP A 84 9.74 -5.81 4.18
C ASP A 84 9.02 -6.82 3.27
N ASP A 85 8.98 -8.08 3.68
CA ASP A 85 8.40 -9.18 2.91
C ASP A 85 7.12 -9.71 3.54
N GLN A 86 6.29 -10.29 2.69
CA GLN A 86 5.06 -10.94 3.12
C GLN A 86 5.38 -12.15 4.01
N LEU A 87 4.75 -12.19 5.18
CA LEU A 87 4.90 -13.30 6.10
C LEU A 87 3.76 -14.31 5.95
N SER A 88 4.10 -15.59 6.14
CA SER A 88 3.11 -16.66 6.30
C SER A 88 2.41 -16.56 7.66
N PRO A 89 1.16 -17.05 7.78
CA PRO A 89 0.46 -17.09 9.07
C PRO A 89 1.21 -17.80 10.20
N SER A 90 2.00 -18.83 9.87
CA SER A 90 2.88 -19.51 10.83
C SER A 90 4.02 -18.61 11.30
N GLN A 91 4.67 -17.89 10.38
CA GLN A 91 5.76 -16.97 10.73
C GLN A 91 5.26 -15.84 11.63
N VAL A 92 4.13 -15.21 11.29
CA VAL A 92 3.52 -14.15 12.11
C VAL A 92 3.28 -14.66 13.54
N ARG A 93 2.61 -15.81 13.70
CA ARG A 93 2.33 -16.39 15.04
C ARG A 93 3.60 -16.72 15.84
N ASN A 94 4.63 -17.24 15.18
CA ASN A 94 5.88 -17.60 15.85
C ASN A 94 6.65 -16.34 16.27
N LEU A 95 6.76 -15.36 15.39
CA LEU A 95 7.42 -14.08 15.66
C LEU A 95 6.73 -13.32 16.77
N GLU A 96 5.40 -13.25 16.77
CA GLU A 96 4.64 -12.63 17.86
C GLU A 96 4.92 -13.28 19.22
N LYS A 97 4.99 -14.62 19.24
CA LYS A 97 5.31 -15.37 20.47
C LYS A 97 6.74 -15.12 20.94
N GLU A 98 7.68 -14.99 20.01
CA GLU A 98 9.11 -14.86 20.31
C GLU A 98 9.55 -13.41 20.58
N LEU A 99 8.87 -12.41 20.01
CA LEU A 99 9.21 -10.98 20.12
C LEU A 99 8.29 -10.21 21.06
N GLY A 100 7.08 -10.70 21.35
CA GLY A 100 6.14 -10.06 22.28
C GLY A 100 5.55 -8.73 21.80
N CYS A 101 5.71 -8.36 20.53
CA CYS A 101 5.12 -7.18 19.89
C CYS A 101 4.34 -7.56 18.63
N ALA A 102 3.44 -6.68 18.19
CA ALA A 102 2.62 -6.94 17.02
C ALA A 102 3.46 -7.00 15.74
N ILE A 103 3.24 -8.03 14.94
CA ILE A 103 3.98 -8.21 13.69
C ILE A 103 3.16 -7.64 12.54
N MET A 104 3.78 -6.73 11.79
CA MET A 104 3.26 -6.18 10.56
C MET A 104 4.21 -6.56 9.43
N ASP A 105 3.68 -6.77 8.24
CA ASP A 105 4.47 -6.93 7.03
C ASP A 105 4.16 -5.80 6.05
N ARG A 106 4.98 -5.67 5.02
CA ARG A 106 4.81 -4.65 3.99
C ARG A 106 3.40 -4.64 3.39
N SER A 107 2.79 -5.81 3.20
CA SER A 107 1.44 -5.92 2.64
C SER A 107 0.38 -5.33 3.56
N SER A 108 0.41 -5.65 4.85
CA SER A 108 -0.51 -5.09 5.85
C SER A 108 -0.26 -3.59 6.08
N LEU A 109 0.99 -3.14 6.03
CA LEU A 109 1.32 -1.72 6.11
C LEU A 109 0.71 -0.92 4.94
N ILE A 110 0.86 -1.41 3.71
CA ILE A 110 0.26 -0.80 2.52
C ILE A 110 -1.27 -0.74 2.64
N LEU A 111 -1.91 -1.83 3.09
CA LEU A 111 -3.35 -1.89 3.32
C LEU A 111 -3.84 -0.84 4.33
N GLU A 112 -3.12 -0.65 5.44
CA GLU A 112 -3.47 0.37 6.44
C GLU A 112 -3.32 1.80 5.89
N ILE A 113 -2.25 2.07 5.13
CA ILE A 113 -2.08 3.38 4.46
C ILE A 113 -3.25 3.64 3.51
N PHE A 114 -3.61 2.65 2.69
CA PHE A 114 -4.73 2.78 1.77
C PHE A 114 -6.05 3.00 2.48
N LEU A 115 -6.29 2.33 3.61
CA LEU A 115 -7.53 2.51 4.36
C LEU A 115 -7.65 3.94 4.90
N LYS A 116 -6.54 4.51 5.39
CA LYS A 116 -6.49 5.91 5.85
C LYS A 116 -6.69 6.91 4.72
N ARG A 117 -6.29 6.56 3.50
CA ARG A 117 -6.32 7.46 2.32
C ARG A 117 -7.56 7.33 1.46
N ALA A 118 -8.25 6.19 1.48
CA ALA A 118 -9.47 5.97 0.71
C ALA A 118 -10.57 6.95 1.15
N LYS A 119 -11.03 7.81 0.24
CA LYS A 119 -12.08 8.80 0.51
C LYS A 119 -13.43 8.30 0.04
N THR A 120 -13.50 7.67 -1.13
CA THR A 120 -14.77 7.22 -1.69
C THR A 120 -15.31 5.98 -0.97
N ALA A 121 -16.64 5.83 -0.94
CA ALA A 121 -17.27 4.65 -0.36
C ALA A 121 -16.83 3.35 -1.07
N GLN A 122 -16.56 3.42 -2.37
CA GLN A 122 -16.05 2.30 -3.15
C GLN A 122 -14.65 1.89 -2.71
N ALA A 123 -13.69 2.83 -2.74
CA ALA A 123 -12.31 2.52 -2.38
C ALA A 123 -12.20 2.06 -0.92
N LYS A 124 -12.95 2.69 -0.01
CA LYS A 124 -13.01 2.24 1.39
C LYS A 124 -13.50 0.80 1.49
N THR A 125 -14.61 0.47 0.84
CA THR A 125 -15.18 -0.89 0.86
C THR A 125 -14.20 -1.91 0.25
N GLN A 126 -13.51 -1.55 -0.84
CA GLN A 126 -12.52 -2.41 -1.50
C GLN A 126 -11.30 -2.66 -0.62
N VAL A 127 -10.72 -1.60 -0.05
CA VAL A 127 -9.52 -1.72 0.79
C VAL A 127 -9.85 -2.44 2.10
N GLU A 128 -11.02 -2.20 2.71
CA GLU A 128 -11.49 -2.94 3.89
C GLU A 128 -11.66 -4.43 3.58
N LEU A 129 -12.25 -4.77 2.43
CA LEU A 129 -12.40 -6.16 1.99
C LEU A 129 -11.04 -6.84 1.83
N ALA A 130 -10.10 -6.17 1.13
CA ALA A 130 -8.73 -6.65 0.96
C ALA A 130 -8.05 -6.90 2.31
N ARG A 131 -8.21 -5.95 3.24
CA ARG A 131 -7.63 -6.02 4.57
C ARG A 131 -8.16 -7.21 5.35
N TYR A 132 -9.48 -7.40 5.39
CA TYR A 132 -10.06 -8.55 6.11
C TYR A 132 -9.66 -9.89 5.49
N GLN A 133 -9.60 -9.98 4.16
CA GLN A 133 -9.11 -11.18 3.47
C GLN A 133 -7.63 -11.46 3.78
N TYR A 134 -6.81 -10.42 3.90
CA TYR A 134 -5.40 -10.52 4.27
C TYR A 134 -5.22 -11.00 5.71
N MET A 135 -5.99 -10.41 6.62
CA MET A 135 -5.93 -10.63 8.06
C MET A 135 -6.51 -11.98 8.47
N LEU A 136 -7.61 -12.43 7.87
CA LEU A 136 -8.32 -13.65 8.29
C LEU A 136 -7.42 -14.88 8.47
N PRO A 137 -6.54 -15.26 7.51
CA PRO A 137 -5.64 -16.40 7.70
C PRO A 137 -4.52 -16.12 8.72
N ARG A 138 -4.23 -14.86 9.03
CA ARG A 138 -3.14 -14.38 9.88
C ARG A 138 -3.59 -13.95 11.28
N LEU A 139 -4.89 -14.02 11.58
CA LEU A 139 -5.44 -13.52 12.84
C LEU A 139 -4.87 -14.30 14.04
N THR A 140 -4.28 -13.54 14.98
CA THR A 140 -3.74 -14.05 16.23
C THR A 140 -4.41 -13.37 17.42
N ARG A 141 -4.12 -13.84 18.64
CA ARG A 141 -4.67 -13.22 19.86
C ARG A 141 -4.16 -11.79 20.04
N MET A 142 -2.91 -11.50 19.65
CA MET A 142 -2.31 -10.18 19.88
C MET A 142 -2.93 -9.11 18.97
N TRP A 143 -3.37 -9.50 17.77
CA TRP A 143 -4.17 -8.65 16.88
C TRP A 143 -5.54 -8.28 17.46
N SER A 144 -6.20 -9.21 18.17
CA SER A 144 -7.51 -8.96 18.79
C SER A 144 -7.50 -7.83 19.83
N HIS A 145 -6.33 -7.55 20.42
CA HIS A 145 -6.16 -6.44 21.37
C HIS A 145 -6.03 -5.07 20.68
N LEU A 146 -5.44 -5.02 19.48
CA LEU A 146 -5.24 -3.79 18.72
C LEU A 146 -6.54 -3.24 18.10
N GLU A 147 -7.42 -4.11 17.60
CA GLU A 147 -8.74 -3.69 17.09
C GLU A 147 -9.60 -3.04 18.19
N ARG A 148 -9.49 -3.55 19.43
CA ARG A 148 -10.25 -3.03 20.58
C ARG A 148 -9.77 -1.67 21.07
N GLN A 149 -8.51 -1.30 20.82
CA GLN A 149 -8.02 0.03 21.13
C GLN A 149 -8.61 1.10 20.18
N ARG A 150 -9.15 0.69 19.03
CA ARG A 150 -9.88 1.55 18.08
C ARG A 150 -11.42 1.49 18.18
N GLY A 151 -12.00 0.60 19.00
CA GLY A 151 -13.46 0.46 19.11
C GLY A 151 -13.92 -0.33 20.34
N GLY A 152 -14.81 0.27 21.13
CA GLY A 152 -15.21 -0.13 22.48
C GLY A 152 -15.60 -1.58 22.71
N GLY A 153 -15.23 -2.09 23.89
CA GLY A 153 -15.28 -3.50 24.25
C GLY A 153 -16.66 -4.08 24.58
N ALA A 154 -16.72 -5.40 24.49
CA ALA A 154 -17.64 -6.24 25.27
C ALA A 154 -16.97 -7.60 25.52
N THR A 155 -16.49 -7.82 26.74
CA THR A 155 -16.14 -9.16 27.24
C THR A 155 -17.41 -9.98 27.42
N ARG A 156 -17.80 -10.74 26.38
CA ARG A 156 -18.80 -11.81 26.52
C ARG A 156 -18.09 -13.10 26.90
N SER A 157 -17.78 -13.24 28.20
CA SER A 157 -17.41 -14.51 28.80
C SER A 157 -18.69 -15.32 29.01
N GLY A 158 -18.98 -16.26 28.11
CA GLY A 158 -20.18 -17.11 28.25
C GLY A 158 -20.45 -18.15 27.16
N SER A 159 -19.52 -18.42 26.25
CA SER A 159 -19.69 -19.46 25.22
C SER A 159 -18.45 -20.34 25.18
N GLY A 160 -18.60 -21.67 25.15
CA GLY A 160 -17.48 -22.63 25.06
C GLY A 160 -16.65 -22.55 23.76
N GLU A 161 -16.92 -21.56 22.92
CA GLU A 161 -16.15 -21.24 21.73
C GLU A 161 -14.92 -20.40 22.09
N SER A 162 -13.76 -20.74 21.53
CA SER A 162 -12.56 -19.94 21.76
C SER A 162 -12.73 -18.56 21.13
N GLN A 163 -12.30 -17.50 21.82
CA GLN A 163 -12.45 -16.11 21.35
C GLN A 163 -11.94 -15.90 19.91
N LEU A 164 -10.83 -16.56 19.56
CA LEU A 164 -10.27 -16.54 18.20
C LEU A 164 -11.22 -17.06 17.12
N GLU A 165 -12.03 -18.07 17.42
CA GLU A 165 -12.98 -18.63 16.45
C GLU A 165 -14.18 -17.69 16.28
N SER A 166 -14.64 -17.05 17.36
CA SER A 166 -15.64 -15.97 17.28
C SER A 166 -15.14 -14.81 16.42
N ASP A 167 -13.93 -14.32 16.66
CA ASP A 167 -13.35 -13.21 15.90
C ASP A 167 -13.20 -13.56 14.41
N LYS A 168 -12.75 -14.79 14.09
CA LYS A 168 -12.69 -15.26 12.70
C LYS A 168 -14.07 -15.32 12.06
N ARG A 169 -15.10 -15.74 12.80
CA ARG A 169 -16.48 -15.79 12.30
C ARG A 169 -16.98 -14.39 11.99
N ASP A 170 -16.71 -13.43 12.86
CA ASP A 170 -17.11 -12.04 12.66
C ASP A 170 -16.40 -11.44 11.43
N ILE A 171 -15.10 -11.67 11.25
CA ILE A 171 -14.36 -11.25 10.06
C ILE A 171 -14.95 -11.88 8.79
N ARG A 172 -15.30 -13.17 8.80
CA ARG A 172 -15.94 -13.83 7.65
C ARG A 172 -17.28 -13.17 7.29
N ASN A 173 -18.11 -12.90 8.30
CA ASN A 173 -19.37 -12.19 8.08
C ASN A 173 -19.15 -10.79 7.49
N GLN A 174 -18.15 -10.05 7.97
CA GLN A 174 -17.80 -8.74 7.41
C GLN A 174 -17.33 -8.85 5.95
N ILE A 175 -16.52 -9.86 5.62
CA ILE A 175 -16.10 -10.12 4.23
C ILE A 175 -17.33 -10.30 3.32
N ASP A 176 -18.32 -11.08 3.75
CA ASP A 176 -19.52 -11.34 2.95
C ASP A 176 -20.37 -10.07 2.78
N ILE A 177 -20.54 -9.28 3.84
CA ILE A 177 -21.22 -7.98 3.79
C ILE A 177 -20.53 -7.02 2.82
N LEU A 178 -19.20 -6.90 2.92
CA LEU A 178 -18.40 -6.00 2.07
C LEU A 178 -18.42 -6.42 0.61
N LYS A 179 -18.40 -7.73 0.32
CA LYS A 179 -18.54 -8.25 -1.05
C LYS A 179 -19.89 -7.86 -1.66
N GLU A 180 -20.98 -8.05 -0.93
CA GLU A 180 -22.32 -7.68 -1.42
C GLU A 180 -22.47 -6.16 -1.59
N LYS A 181 -21.91 -5.37 -0.68
CA LYS A 181 -21.83 -3.92 -0.80
C LYS A 181 -21.05 -3.49 -2.05
N LEU A 182 -19.90 -4.10 -2.30
CA LEU A 182 -19.07 -3.81 -3.46
C LEU A 182 -19.77 -4.14 -4.79
N LYS A 183 -20.48 -5.26 -4.86
CA LYS A 183 -21.29 -5.61 -6.04
C LYS A 183 -22.32 -4.53 -6.37
N LYS A 184 -23.04 -4.03 -5.37
CA LYS A 184 -24.04 -2.96 -5.55
C LYS A 184 -23.42 -1.66 -6.04
N ILE A 185 -22.28 -1.26 -5.48
CA ILE A 185 -21.55 -0.05 -5.90
C ILE A 185 -21.06 -0.19 -7.35
N THR A 186 -20.54 -1.36 -7.72
CA THR A 186 -20.02 -1.63 -9.06
C THR A 186 -21.12 -1.49 -10.12
N LEU A 187 -22.29 -2.07 -9.87
CA LEU A 187 -23.46 -1.99 -10.77
C LEU A 187 -23.93 -0.53 -11.00
N GLN A 188 -23.89 0.29 -9.94
CA GLN A 188 -24.25 1.72 -10.05
C GLN A 188 -23.24 2.49 -10.92
N ASN A 189 -21.95 2.20 -10.79
CA ASN A 189 -20.90 2.89 -11.54
C ASN A 189 -20.86 2.50 -13.02
N GLU A 190 -21.14 1.24 -13.37
CA GLU A 190 -21.28 0.82 -14.77
C GLU A 190 -22.36 1.63 -15.50
N THR A 191 -23.44 1.98 -14.80
CA THR A 191 -24.55 2.77 -15.37
C THR A 191 -24.13 4.21 -15.66
N GLN A 192 -23.28 4.83 -14.82
CA GLN A 192 -22.75 6.18 -15.06
C GLN A 192 -21.68 6.22 -16.17
N ARG A 193 -20.94 5.12 -16.38
CA ARG A 193 -19.85 5.05 -17.37
C ARG A 193 -20.36 5.01 -18.82
N LYS A 194 -21.54 4.43 -19.07
CA LYS A 194 -22.17 4.35 -20.40
C LYS A 194 -22.49 5.70 -21.06
N HIS A 195 -22.35 6.81 -20.34
CA HIS A 195 -22.57 8.17 -20.85
C HIS A 195 -21.30 8.88 -21.35
N ARG A 196 -20.15 8.20 -21.46
CA ARG A 196 -18.84 8.82 -21.79
C ARG A 196 -18.23 8.35 -23.12
N ASP A 197 -19.07 8.06 -24.11
CA ASP A 197 -18.59 7.66 -25.43
C ASP A 197 -18.17 8.88 -26.26
N GLY A 198 -17.04 8.77 -26.96
CA GLY A 198 -16.57 9.75 -27.95
C GLY A 198 -15.56 10.82 -27.49
N ILE A 199 -15.01 10.74 -26.27
CA ILE A 199 -13.94 11.63 -25.78
C ILE A 199 -12.69 10.81 -25.49
N ALA A 200 -11.53 11.26 -25.99
CA ALA A 200 -10.24 10.60 -25.76
C ALA A 200 -9.91 10.50 -24.27
N ARG A 201 -9.36 9.35 -23.85
CA ARG A 201 -9.06 9.02 -22.45
C ARG A 201 -7.57 8.85 -22.26
N ILE A 202 -7.02 9.60 -21.31
CA ILE A 202 -5.61 9.59 -20.97
C ILE A 202 -5.47 9.24 -19.50
N SER A 203 -4.60 8.27 -19.18
CA SER A 203 -4.34 7.86 -17.80
C SER A 203 -2.89 8.10 -17.41
N LEU A 204 -2.70 8.77 -16.26
CA LEU A 204 -1.41 8.96 -15.63
C LEU A 204 -1.01 7.69 -14.89
N VAL A 205 0.11 7.09 -15.28
CA VAL A 205 0.67 5.90 -14.62
C VAL A 205 2.10 6.19 -14.16
N GLY A 206 2.57 5.47 -13.15
CA GLY A 206 3.91 5.69 -12.62
C GLY A 206 4.03 5.28 -11.16
N TYR A 207 5.27 5.20 -10.69
CA TYR A 207 5.58 4.86 -9.31
C TYR A 207 4.93 5.85 -8.33
N THR A 208 4.73 5.45 -7.08
CA THR A 208 4.22 6.37 -6.04
C THR A 208 5.23 7.52 -5.84
N ASN A 209 4.72 8.73 -5.55
CA ASN A 209 5.52 9.94 -5.35
C ASN A 209 6.31 10.50 -6.57
N VAL A 210 6.05 10.04 -7.80
CA VAL A 210 6.67 10.59 -9.03
C VAL A 210 6.06 11.92 -9.51
N GLY A 211 5.01 12.42 -8.84
CA GLY A 211 4.36 13.69 -9.18
C GLY A 211 3.15 13.59 -10.12
N LYS A 212 2.51 12.42 -10.24
CA LYS A 212 1.28 12.24 -11.05
C LYS A 212 0.18 13.25 -10.70
N SER A 213 -0.15 13.39 -9.41
CA SER A 213 -1.21 14.31 -8.97
C SER A 213 -0.85 15.78 -9.20
N THR A 214 0.43 16.13 -9.05
CA THR A 214 0.94 17.47 -9.38
C THR A 214 0.79 17.77 -10.88
N LEU A 215 1.14 16.81 -11.74
CA LEU A 215 0.94 16.94 -13.19
C LEU A 215 -0.54 17.04 -13.56
N MET A 216 -1.40 16.25 -12.90
CA MET A 216 -2.85 16.33 -13.10
C MET A 216 -3.38 17.73 -12.76
N ASN A 217 -2.93 18.33 -11.66
CA ASN A 217 -3.33 19.68 -11.26
C ASN A 217 -2.96 20.74 -12.28
N LEU A 218 -1.73 20.66 -12.80
CA LEU A 218 -1.23 21.59 -13.80
C LEU A 218 -2.05 21.50 -15.09
N LEU A 219 -2.32 20.28 -15.56
CA LEU A 219 -3.09 20.06 -16.79
C LEU A 219 -4.58 20.37 -16.62
N ALA A 220 -5.18 20.01 -15.49
CA ALA A 220 -6.60 20.20 -15.23
C ALA A 220 -6.96 21.57 -14.63
N LYS A 221 -5.97 22.42 -14.31
CA LYS A 221 -6.13 23.68 -13.54
C LYS A 221 -6.97 23.46 -12.28
N ALA A 222 -6.67 22.40 -11.54
CA ALA A 222 -7.43 21.97 -10.38
C ALA A 222 -6.56 21.94 -9.12
N ASP A 223 -7.18 22.09 -7.96
CA ASP A 223 -6.54 21.95 -6.64
C ASP A 223 -6.72 20.52 -6.10
N ILE A 224 -6.12 19.52 -6.76
CA ILE A 224 -6.04 18.16 -6.21
C ILE A 224 -4.95 18.12 -5.15
N PHE A 225 -5.21 17.44 -4.06
CA PHE A 225 -4.28 17.32 -2.95
C PHE A 225 -3.04 16.52 -3.36
N ALA A 226 -1.88 17.18 -3.44
CA ALA A 226 -0.58 16.56 -3.64
C ALA A 226 0.25 16.70 -2.36
N GLU A 227 0.68 15.58 -1.77
CA GLU A 227 1.57 15.54 -0.61
C GLU A 227 2.80 14.68 -0.95
N ASN A 228 3.95 15.01 -0.36
CA ASN A 228 5.13 14.14 -0.37
C ASN A 228 4.94 12.96 0.60
N LYS A 229 4.01 12.06 0.28
CA LYS A 229 3.70 10.83 1.02
C LYS A 229 3.31 9.73 0.04
N LEU A 230 3.61 8.48 0.39
CA LEU A 230 3.25 7.36 -0.47
C LEU A 230 1.73 7.21 -0.56
N PHE A 231 1.25 6.85 -1.75
CA PHE A 231 -0.18 6.66 -2.00
C PHE A 231 -1.06 7.88 -1.68
N ALA A 232 -0.56 9.09 -1.97
CA ALA A 232 -1.33 10.32 -1.88
C ALA A 232 -2.68 10.23 -2.63
N THR A 233 -2.70 9.51 -3.75
CA THR A 233 -3.90 9.15 -4.50
C THR A 233 -4.18 7.65 -4.39
N VAL A 234 -5.35 7.31 -3.84
CA VAL A 234 -5.91 5.94 -3.83
C VAL A 234 -7.14 5.86 -4.72
N ASP A 235 -7.98 6.90 -4.69
CA ASP A 235 -9.15 7.02 -5.54
C ASP A 235 -8.76 7.54 -6.93
N SER A 236 -9.17 6.85 -7.99
CA SER A 236 -8.99 7.36 -9.36
C SER A 236 -9.81 8.63 -9.57
N THR A 237 -9.17 9.73 -9.95
CA THR A 237 -9.86 11.00 -10.23
C THR A 237 -9.87 11.23 -11.72
N VAL A 238 -11.05 11.40 -12.31
CA VAL A 238 -11.22 11.72 -13.74
C VAL A 238 -11.66 13.17 -13.89
N ARG A 239 -10.96 13.93 -14.74
CA ARG A 239 -11.27 15.32 -15.07
C ARG A 239 -11.33 15.51 -16.57
N LYS A 240 -12.22 16.39 -17.02
CA LYS A 240 -12.21 16.86 -18.40
C LYS A 240 -11.19 17.98 -18.52
N VAL A 241 -10.23 17.81 -19.43
CA VAL A 241 -9.19 18.78 -19.74
C VAL A 241 -9.44 19.33 -21.14
N HIS A 242 -9.23 20.63 -21.30
CA HIS A 242 -9.26 21.31 -22.59
C HIS A 242 -7.90 21.95 -22.83
N MET A 243 -7.20 21.49 -23.86
CA MET A 243 -5.87 21.99 -24.22
C MET A 243 -5.74 22.06 -25.74
N ASP A 244 -5.27 23.20 -26.25
CA ASP A 244 -5.01 23.44 -27.67
C ASP A 244 -6.15 23.02 -28.61
N GLY A 245 -7.40 23.30 -28.19
CA GLY A 245 -8.61 22.98 -28.95
C GLY A 245 -9.10 21.53 -28.82
N VAL A 246 -8.37 20.66 -28.13
CA VAL A 246 -8.73 19.25 -27.90
C VAL A 246 -9.33 19.06 -26.52
N ASN A 247 -10.41 18.27 -26.45
CA ASN A 247 -11.02 17.83 -25.20
C ASN A 247 -10.65 16.37 -24.93
N PHE A 248 -10.14 16.09 -23.74
CA PHE A 248 -9.87 14.72 -23.30
C PHE A 248 -10.21 14.54 -21.82
N LEU A 249 -10.38 13.28 -21.41
CA LEU A 249 -10.50 12.89 -20.02
C LEU A 249 -9.11 12.51 -19.52
N LEU A 250 -8.66 13.17 -18.45
CA LEU A 250 -7.42 12.84 -17.75
C LEU A 250 -7.77 12.13 -16.44
N ALA A 251 -7.17 10.96 -16.23
CA ALA A 251 -7.32 10.18 -15.02
C ALA A 251 -6.00 10.10 -14.23
N ASP A 252 -6.02 10.49 -12.96
CA ASP A 252 -4.95 10.13 -12.00
C ASP A 252 -5.27 8.79 -11.35
N THR A 253 -4.28 7.91 -11.30
CA THR A 253 -4.42 6.55 -10.77
C THR A 253 -3.61 6.36 -9.51
N VAL A 254 -3.85 5.25 -8.82
CA VAL A 254 -2.99 4.83 -7.71
C VAL A 254 -1.54 4.69 -8.21
N GLY A 255 -0.60 5.18 -7.41
CA GLY A 255 0.82 4.97 -7.70
C GLY A 255 1.23 3.53 -7.49
N PHE A 256 2.01 2.99 -8.41
CA PHE A 256 2.58 1.66 -8.25
C PHE A 256 3.71 1.67 -7.22
N ILE A 257 3.93 0.52 -6.59
CA ILE A 257 5.06 0.29 -5.70
C ILE A 257 5.54 -1.15 -5.87
N ARG A 258 6.81 -1.42 -5.58
CA ARG A 258 7.35 -2.79 -5.53
C ARG A 258 6.63 -3.63 -4.47
N LYS A 259 6.57 -4.94 -4.71
CA LYS A 259 5.93 -5.93 -3.83
C LYS A 259 4.48 -5.53 -3.47
N LEU A 260 3.73 -5.00 -4.44
CA LEU A 260 2.32 -4.69 -4.23
C LEU A 260 1.56 -6.00 -3.92
N PRO A 261 0.70 -6.05 -2.88
CA PRO A 261 0.03 -7.30 -2.52
C PRO A 261 -0.94 -7.75 -3.62
N HIS A 262 -0.90 -9.03 -4.01
CA HIS A 262 -1.82 -9.56 -5.04
C HIS A 262 -3.30 -9.33 -4.70
N GLN A 263 -3.66 -9.43 -3.41
CA GLN A 263 -5.01 -9.17 -2.92
C GLN A 263 -5.45 -7.71 -3.17
N LEU A 264 -4.49 -6.78 -3.19
CA LEU A 264 -4.75 -5.39 -3.52
C LEU A 264 -4.90 -5.17 -5.03
N VAL A 265 -4.16 -5.89 -5.87
CA VAL A 265 -4.33 -5.83 -7.34
C VAL A 265 -5.77 -6.16 -7.73
N GLU A 266 -6.37 -7.19 -7.12
CA GLU A 266 -7.78 -7.52 -7.36
C GLU A 266 -8.74 -6.42 -6.89
N CYS A 267 -8.44 -5.77 -5.77
CA CYS A 267 -9.26 -4.70 -5.20
C CYS A 267 -9.14 -3.40 -6.00
N PHE A 268 -8.02 -3.19 -6.68
CA PHE A 268 -7.81 -2.09 -7.61
C PHE A 268 -8.35 -2.36 -9.01
N LYS A 269 -9.04 -3.47 -9.27
CA LYS A 269 -9.62 -3.74 -10.60
C LYS A 269 -10.37 -2.54 -11.16
N SER A 270 -11.15 -1.83 -10.35
CA SER A 270 -11.91 -0.67 -10.84
C SER A 270 -11.08 0.58 -11.12
N THR A 271 -9.97 0.80 -10.41
CA THR A 271 -9.04 1.91 -10.66
C THR A 271 -8.07 1.58 -11.78
N LEU A 272 -7.67 0.32 -11.90
CA LEU A 272 -6.91 -0.23 -13.02
C LEU A 272 -7.76 -0.33 -14.29
N GLU A 273 -9.09 -0.43 -14.17
CA GLU A 273 -9.98 -0.39 -15.34
C GLU A 273 -9.84 0.95 -16.08
N GLU A 274 -9.58 2.05 -15.38
CA GLU A 274 -9.32 3.35 -16.02
C GLU A 274 -8.03 3.32 -16.87
N VAL A 275 -6.99 2.61 -16.39
CA VAL A 275 -5.77 2.33 -17.16
C VAL A 275 -6.09 1.43 -18.35
N ARG A 276 -6.95 0.42 -18.18
CA ARG A 276 -7.37 -0.53 -19.23
C ARG A 276 -8.34 0.06 -20.25
N GLU A 277 -9.07 1.10 -19.91
CA GLU A 277 -9.97 1.84 -20.82
C GLU A 277 -9.29 3.05 -21.48
N ALA A 278 -8.11 3.48 -21.00
CA ALA A 278 -7.40 4.61 -21.57
C ALA A 278 -6.95 4.39 -23.03
N ASP A 279 -7.06 5.41 -23.87
CA ASP A 279 -6.54 5.38 -25.24
C ASP A 279 -5.01 5.58 -25.24
N VAL A 280 -4.50 6.39 -24.30
CA VAL A 280 -3.09 6.72 -24.14
C VAL A 280 -2.68 6.67 -22.66
N LEU A 281 -1.50 6.13 -22.40
CA LEU A 281 -0.87 6.17 -21.08
C LEU A 281 0.20 7.27 -21.03
N LEU A 282 0.16 8.09 -19.99
CA LEU A 282 1.23 9.02 -19.65
C LEU A 282 2.02 8.40 -18.49
N HIS A 283 3.20 7.83 -18.79
CA HIS A 283 4.05 7.22 -17.79
C HIS A 283 4.98 8.28 -17.18
N VAL A 284 4.60 8.76 -15.99
CA VAL A 284 5.35 9.76 -15.23
C VAL A 284 6.46 9.06 -14.45
N ILE A 285 7.69 9.52 -14.66
CA ILE A 285 8.93 8.95 -14.13
C ILE A 285 9.67 10.04 -13.37
N ASP A 286 10.15 9.74 -12.17
CA ASP A 286 11.00 10.66 -11.41
C ASP A 286 12.46 10.45 -11.83
N ILE A 287 13.01 11.38 -12.63
CA ILE A 287 14.39 11.26 -13.13
C ILE A 287 15.45 11.54 -12.06
N SER A 288 15.07 12.19 -10.95
CA SER A 288 15.98 12.48 -9.84
C SER A 288 16.29 11.23 -9.01
N HIS A 289 15.47 10.17 -9.15
CA HIS A 289 15.64 8.94 -8.38
C HIS A 289 16.73 8.06 -9.00
N PRO A 290 17.77 7.62 -8.25
CA PRO A 290 18.88 6.82 -8.79
C PRO A 290 18.44 5.53 -9.49
N THR A 291 17.37 4.90 -9.02
CA THR A 291 16.79 3.67 -9.58
C THR A 291 15.49 3.89 -10.37
N PHE A 292 15.36 5.03 -11.06
CA PHE A 292 14.18 5.30 -11.89
C PHE A 292 13.95 4.21 -12.95
N GLU A 293 15.01 3.58 -13.48
CA GLU A 293 14.92 2.47 -14.44
C GLU A 293 14.24 1.24 -13.82
N ASP A 294 14.62 0.86 -12.60
CA ASP A 294 14.00 -0.25 -11.87
C ASP A 294 12.52 0.05 -11.58
N GLN A 295 12.21 1.30 -11.20
CA GLN A 295 10.83 1.74 -10.99
C GLN A 295 10.00 1.65 -12.28
N MET A 296 10.59 2.05 -13.43
CA MET A 296 9.96 1.89 -14.73
C MET A 296 9.67 0.43 -15.04
N GLU A 297 10.62 -0.48 -14.77
CA GLU A 297 10.43 -1.92 -14.98
C GLU A 297 9.29 -2.47 -14.10
N VAL A 298 9.24 -2.07 -12.82
CA VAL A 298 8.13 -2.45 -11.91
C VAL A 298 6.78 -1.98 -12.45
N VAL A 299 6.70 -0.74 -12.95
CA VAL A 299 5.46 -0.22 -13.54
C VAL A 299 5.10 -1.01 -14.79
N ASN A 300 6.03 -1.22 -15.73
CA ASN A 300 5.79 -1.95 -16.97
C ASN A 300 5.34 -3.40 -16.72
N LYS A 301 5.96 -4.08 -15.77
CA LYS A 301 5.55 -5.43 -15.33
C LYS A 301 4.11 -5.40 -14.79
N THR A 302 3.80 -4.44 -13.92
CA THR A 302 2.45 -4.31 -13.37
C THR A 302 1.42 -3.99 -14.45
N LEU A 303 1.74 -3.10 -15.41
CA LEU A 303 0.88 -2.80 -16.57
C LEU A 303 0.61 -4.04 -17.42
N THR A 304 1.58 -4.94 -17.53
CA THR A 304 1.43 -6.23 -18.22
C THR A 304 0.50 -7.16 -17.46
N GLU A 305 0.68 -7.31 -16.14
CA GLU A 305 -0.15 -8.16 -15.28
C GLU A 305 -1.63 -7.74 -15.28
N ILE A 306 -1.92 -6.45 -15.43
CA ILE A 306 -3.29 -5.92 -15.47
C ILE A 306 -3.88 -5.91 -16.89
N GLY A 307 -3.15 -6.40 -17.90
CA GLY A 307 -3.61 -6.45 -19.29
C GLY A 307 -3.73 -5.07 -19.96
N ALA A 308 -2.91 -4.09 -19.55
CA ALA A 308 -2.79 -2.78 -20.18
C ALA A 308 -1.57 -2.67 -21.11
N SER A 309 -0.90 -3.79 -21.40
CA SER A 309 0.24 -3.86 -22.31
C SER A 309 -0.15 -3.48 -23.76
N GLY A 310 0.75 -2.81 -24.47
CA GLY A 310 0.60 -2.49 -25.91
C GLY A 310 -0.15 -1.20 -26.21
N LYS A 311 -0.57 -0.45 -25.19
CA LYS A 311 -1.15 0.89 -25.35
C LYS A 311 -0.10 1.92 -25.76
N PRO A 312 -0.45 2.92 -26.59
CA PRO A 312 0.41 4.08 -26.81
C PRO A 312 0.79 4.70 -25.47
N THR A 313 2.09 4.73 -25.19
CA THR A 313 2.63 5.24 -23.93
C THR A 313 3.59 6.38 -24.22
N ILE A 314 3.35 7.53 -23.58
CA ILE A 314 4.26 8.67 -23.60
C ILE A 314 5.01 8.68 -22.27
N LEU A 315 6.34 8.65 -22.33
CA LEU A 315 7.19 8.78 -21.16
C LEU A 315 7.33 10.25 -20.78
N VAL A 316 7.08 10.57 -19.51
CA VAL A 316 7.20 11.91 -18.95
C VAL A 316 8.23 11.89 -17.85
N PHE A 317 9.46 12.28 -18.17
CA PHE A 317 10.53 12.46 -17.18
C PHE A 317 10.28 13.75 -16.39
N ASN A 318 9.80 13.57 -15.17
CA ASN A 318 9.39 14.61 -14.25
C ASN A 318 10.47 14.85 -13.17
N LYS A 319 10.33 15.96 -12.43
CA LYS A 319 11.29 16.44 -11.41
C LYS A 319 12.65 16.83 -11.97
N ILE A 320 12.67 17.34 -13.20
CA ILE A 320 13.89 17.86 -13.84
C ILE A 320 14.51 19.01 -13.04
N ASP A 321 13.72 19.74 -12.26
CA ASP A 321 14.18 20.81 -11.35
C ASP A 321 15.18 20.32 -10.32
N SER A 322 15.08 19.06 -9.88
CA SER A 322 16.00 18.45 -8.91
C SER A 322 17.34 18.03 -9.53
N LEU A 323 17.48 18.07 -10.86
CA LEU A 323 18.74 17.79 -11.56
C LEU A 323 19.57 19.06 -11.82
N ILE A 324 19.01 20.25 -11.60
CA ILE A 324 19.62 21.51 -12.05
C ILE A 324 20.68 22.05 -11.05
N GLU A 325 20.95 21.37 -9.93
CA GLU A 325 21.98 21.80 -8.95
C GLU A 325 23.44 21.53 -9.36
N GLU A 326 23.72 20.96 -10.55
CA GLU A 326 25.08 20.75 -11.08
C GLU A 326 25.44 21.57 -12.34
N LEU A 327 24.88 22.78 -12.51
CA LEU A 327 25.31 23.70 -13.60
C LEU A 327 25.96 24.99 -13.11
#